data_AF-A0A1I6VMH4-F1
#
_entry.id   AF-A0A1I6VMH4-F1
#
_cell.length_a   1.000
_cell.length_b   1.000
_cell.length_c   1.000
_cell.angle_alpha   90.00
_cell.angle_beta   90.00
_cell.angle_gamma   90.00
#
_symmetry.space_group_name_H-M   'P 1'
#
loop_
_entity.id
_entity.type
_entity.pdbx_description
1 polymer ?
#
loop_
_entity_poly.entity_id
_entity_poly.type
_entity_poly.pdbx_seq_one_letter_code
_entity_poly.pdbx_strand_id
1 'polypeptide(L)'
;MKAERFFTHPLGVFVAALSATFLWGSAFPFIKLSYVQLDIQPHEVGEQILFAGYRFFLAGMMLLFFFKALGRNVSFQKGTTKQLVQIGLFQTFLQYVCFYIGLSYSTGIEGAVISGTSSFFQIVLAHFLYKDDSLNMRKIVGVSIGFCGVILVNIPKGNMDFHFGIGELLLLSAAMLYSYGNILAKEGSKTMDVGYMTAYQMIIGSLGLLFIGILQVGLMPFTFHMQTLLMLLYLSFLSAAGFCIWNTVMKYNKVGKVSMYMFFIPVFGVILSSLILGEAIHSFVLFGLACVATGIIIVNRTRSERNASHAKSSAM
;
A
#
# COMPACT_ATOMS: atom_id res chain seq x y z
N MET A 1 12.73 23.92 -10.50
CA MET A 1 11.66 24.18 -9.50
C MET A 1 12.04 23.53 -8.18
N LYS A 2 12.02 24.24 -7.04
CA LYS A 2 12.28 23.61 -5.72
C LYS A 2 11.24 22.51 -5.49
N ALA A 3 11.67 21.29 -5.16
CA ALA A 3 10.80 20.11 -5.06
C ALA A 3 9.54 20.35 -4.22
N GLU A 4 9.66 21.13 -3.15
CA GLU A 4 8.55 21.58 -2.30
C GLU A 4 7.41 22.27 -3.09
N ARG A 5 7.74 23.11 -4.09
CA ARG A 5 6.75 23.81 -4.92
C ARG A 5 5.95 22.86 -5.79
N PHE A 6 6.55 21.75 -6.23
CA PHE A 6 5.85 20.71 -6.99
C PHE A 6 4.92 19.91 -6.07
N PHE A 7 5.42 19.44 -4.92
CA PHE A 7 4.65 18.61 -3.99
C PHE A 7 3.57 19.37 -3.19
N THR A 8 3.50 20.70 -3.30
CA THR A 8 2.44 21.53 -2.72
C THR A 8 1.42 22.00 -3.77
N HIS A 9 1.79 22.02 -5.05
CA HIS A 9 0.90 22.41 -6.14
C HIS A 9 -0.17 21.33 -6.40
N PRO A 10 -1.47 21.66 -6.59
CA PRO A 10 -2.53 20.67 -6.78
C PRO A 10 -2.23 19.64 -7.88
N LEU A 11 -1.71 20.10 -9.01
CA LEU A 11 -1.34 19.22 -10.13
C LEU A 11 -0.16 18.30 -9.78
N GLY A 12 0.85 18.80 -9.04
CA GLY A 12 2.01 17.99 -8.66
C GLY A 12 1.64 16.94 -7.62
N VAL A 13 0.75 17.27 -6.68
CA VAL A 13 0.15 16.30 -5.74
C VAL A 13 -0.63 15.23 -6.49
N PHE A 14 -1.47 15.62 -7.45
CA PHE A 14 -2.26 14.69 -8.26
C PHE A 14 -1.35 13.74 -9.05
N VAL A 15 -0.39 14.27 -9.81
CA VAL A 15 0.53 13.45 -10.62
C VAL A 15 1.36 12.51 -9.74
N ALA A 16 1.90 13.00 -8.62
CA ALA A 16 2.69 12.18 -7.71
C ALA A 16 1.85 11.06 -7.07
N ALA A 17 0.65 11.38 -6.59
CA ALA A 17 -0.25 10.39 -6.00
C ALA A 17 -0.73 9.37 -7.03
N LEU A 18 -1.05 9.80 -8.26
CA LEU A 18 -1.45 8.92 -9.35
C LEU A 18 -0.32 7.96 -9.73
N SER A 19 0.92 8.47 -9.85
CA SER A 19 2.09 7.63 -10.13
C SER A 19 2.34 6.61 -9.02
N ALA A 20 2.30 7.01 -7.75
CA ALA A 20 2.50 6.08 -6.64
C ALA A 20 1.42 4.99 -6.59
N THR A 21 0.16 5.38 -6.79
CA THR A 21 -0.99 4.46 -6.75
C THR A 21 -1.04 3.54 -7.96
N PHE A 22 -0.60 3.99 -9.14
CA PHE A 22 -0.39 3.15 -10.31
C PHE A 22 0.70 2.10 -10.06
N LEU A 23 1.85 2.51 -9.53
CA LEU A 23 2.94 1.60 -9.18
C LEU A 23 2.52 0.55 -8.15
N TRP A 24 1.70 0.91 -7.16
CA TRP A 24 1.18 -0.06 -6.20
C TRP A 24 0.08 -0.95 -6.79
N GLY A 25 -0.80 -0.40 -7.63
CA GLY A 25 -1.80 -1.19 -8.36
C GLY A 25 -1.17 -2.22 -9.31
N SER A 26 -0.02 -1.92 -9.91
CA SER A 26 0.69 -2.90 -10.74
C SER A 26 1.36 -4.01 -9.92
N ALA A 27 1.54 -3.86 -8.62
CA ALA A 27 2.20 -4.88 -7.81
C ALA A 27 1.43 -6.20 -7.78
N PHE A 28 0.09 -6.17 -7.73
CA PHE A 28 -0.76 -7.37 -7.64
C PHE A 28 -0.51 -8.36 -8.78
N PRO A 29 -0.65 -7.97 -10.07
CA PRO A 29 -0.39 -8.89 -11.17
C PRO A 29 1.05 -9.37 -11.25
N PHE A 30 2.03 -8.50 -10.98
CA PHE A 30 3.44 -8.88 -11.08
C PHE A 30 3.88 -9.83 -9.96
N ILE A 31 3.30 -9.75 -8.76
CA ILE A 31 3.55 -10.73 -7.70
C ILE A 31 2.96 -12.09 -8.09
N LYS A 32 1.69 -12.12 -8.53
CA LYS A 32 1.04 -13.37 -8.98
C LYS A 32 1.78 -14.02 -10.14
N LEU A 33 2.20 -13.21 -11.11
CA LEU A 33 2.98 -13.70 -12.24
C LEU A 33 4.36 -14.21 -11.79
N SER A 34 4.98 -13.56 -10.79
CA SER A 34 6.23 -14.06 -10.20
C SER A 34 6.02 -15.39 -9.49
N TYR A 35 4.90 -15.60 -8.79
CA TYR A 35 4.58 -16.89 -8.19
C TYR A 35 4.46 -17.99 -9.24
N VAL A 36 3.74 -17.73 -10.33
CA VAL A 36 3.62 -18.70 -11.43
C VAL A 36 4.98 -19.01 -12.06
N GLN A 37 5.80 -17.99 -12.32
CA GLN A 37 7.08 -18.15 -13.02
C GLN A 37 8.21 -18.72 -12.13
N LEU A 38 8.09 -18.60 -10.81
CA LEU A 38 9.01 -19.18 -9.83
C LEU A 38 8.46 -20.46 -9.19
N ASP A 39 7.32 -20.96 -9.67
CA ASP A 39 6.60 -22.13 -9.16
C ASP A 39 6.29 -22.06 -7.65
N ILE A 40 6.00 -20.85 -7.15
CA ILE A 40 5.67 -20.63 -5.72
C ILE A 40 4.20 -20.96 -5.50
N GLN A 41 3.94 -22.01 -4.73
CA GLN A 41 2.60 -22.50 -4.42
C GLN A 41 1.97 -21.79 -3.20
N PRO A 42 0.64 -21.81 -3.02
CA PRO A 42 0.00 -21.12 -1.88
C PRO A 42 0.43 -21.60 -0.49
N HIS A 43 0.83 -22.87 -0.35
CA HIS A 43 1.28 -23.47 0.90
C HIS A 43 2.77 -23.21 1.20
N GLU A 44 3.52 -22.68 0.24
CA GLU A 44 4.95 -22.38 0.31
C GLU A 44 5.21 -21.00 0.92
N VAL A 45 4.87 -20.89 2.21
CA VAL A 45 4.94 -19.63 2.96
C VAL A 45 6.37 -19.08 3.04
N GLY A 46 7.37 -19.96 3.15
CA GLY A 46 8.78 -19.56 3.23
C GLY A 46 9.25 -18.84 1.97
N GLU A 47 8.91 -19.37 0.81
CA GLU A 47 9.18 -18.84 -0.52
C GLU A 47 8.48 -17.50 -0.73
N GLN A 48 7.20 -17.41 -0.37
CA GLN A 48 6.43 -16.17 -0.47
C GLN A 48 7.07 -15.04 0.35
N ILE A 49 7.42 -15.32 1.60
CA ILE A 49 8.06 -14.35 2.52
C ILE A 49 9.47 -14.01 2.03
N LEU A 50 10.24 -14.99 1.57
CA LEU A 50 11.61 -14.77 1.08
C LEU A 50 11.63 -13.88 -0.17
N PHE A 51 10.71 -14.12 -1.12
CA PHE A 51 10.58 -13.30 -2.32
C PHE A 51 10.21 -11.84 -1.96
N ALA A 52 9.32 -11.64 -0.99
CA ALA A 52 9.06 -10.31 -0.42
C ALA A 52 10.33 -9.70 0.20
N GLY A 53 11.10 -10.49 0.93
CA GLY A 53 12.38 -10.08 1.52
C GLY A 53 13.36 -9.54 0.49
N TYR A 54 13.61 -10.28 -0.60
CA TYR A 54 14.47 -9.79 -1.68
C TYR A 54 13.98 -8.48 -2.28
N ARG A 55 12.67 -8.39 -2.55
CA ARG A 55 12.05 -7.19 -3.14
C ARG A 55 12.29 -5.95 -2.27
N PHE A 56 11.97 -6.03 -0.97
CA PHE A 56 12.06 -4.86 -0.09
C PHE A 56 13.49 -4.53 0.31
N PHE A 57 14.36 -5.54 0.42
CA PHE A 57 15.78 -5.30 0.63
C PHE A 57 16.38 -4.56 -0.56
N LEU A 58 16.12 -5.03 -1.77
CA LEU A 58 16.60 -4.40 -3.00
C LEU A 58 16.00 -2.99 -3.18
N ALA A 59 14.72 -2.80 -2.88
CA ALA A 59 14.08 -1.48 -2.91
C ALA A 59 14.77 -0.48 -1.97
N GLY A 60 15.06 -0.89 -0.73
CA GLY A 60 15.78 -0.05 0.23
C GLY A 60 17.20 0.29 -0.23
N MET A 61 17.91 -0.69 -0.80
CA MET A 61 19.24 -0.49 -1.39
C MET A 61 19.21 0.45 -2.60
N MET A 62 18.22 0.32 -3.47
CA MET A 62 18.00 1.23 -4.61
C MET A 62 17.81 2.67 -4.14
N LEU A 63 17.03 2.91 -3.08
CA LEU A 63 16.85 4.26 -2.53
C LEU A 63 18.15 4.81 -1.93
N LEU A 64 18.89 4.01 -1.16
CA LEU A 64 20.18 4.43 -0.62
C LEU A 64 21.16 4.83 -1.73
N PHE A 65 21.27 4.00 -2.77
CA PHE A 65 22.12 4.29 -3.91
C PHE A 65 21.68 5.55 -4.66
N PHE A 66 20.38 5.66 -4.96
CA PHE A 66 19.81 6.82 -5.65
C PHE A 66 20.09 8.13 -4.91
N PHE A 67 19.82 8.19 -3.60
CA PHE A 67 20.03 9.41 -2.83
C PHE A 67 21.50 9.71 -2.58
N LYS A 68 22.35 8.68 -2.42
CA LYS A 68 23.80 8.86 -2.37
C LYS A 68 24.34 9.42 -3.68
N ALA A 69 23.86 8.94 -4.83
CA ALA A 69 24.24 9.45 -6.15
C ALA A 69 23.80 10.91 -6.37
N LEU A 70 22.71 11.33 -5.73
CA LEU A 70 22.26 12.73 -5.68
C LEU A 70 23.05 13.60 -4.68
N GLY A 71 24.11 13.08 -4.06
CA GLY A 71 24.93 13.80 -3.09
C GLY A 71 24.25 14.05 -1.74
N ARG A 72 23.14 13.36 -1.44
CA ARG A 72 22.47 13.49 -0.15
C ARG A 72 23.12 12.62 0.91
N ASN A 73 23.24 13.14 2.12
CA ASN A 73 23.70 12.36 3.25
C ASN A 73 22.59 11.39 3.72
N VAL A 74 22.70 10.14 3.31
CA VAL A 74 21.84 9.02 3.75
C VAL A 74 22.53 8.13 4.78
N SER A 75 23.56 8.64 5.46
CA SER A 75 24.24 7.89 6.51
C SER A 75 23.29 7.64 7.68
N PHE A 76 23.50 6.52 8.37
CA PHE A 76 22.70 6.15 9.53
C PHE A 76 22.74 7.25 10.62
N GLN A 77 21.57 7.73 11.02
CA GLN A 77 21.41 8.78 12.02
C GLN A 77 21.19 8.17 13.40
N LYS A 78 22.11 8.42 14.34
CA LYS A 78 21.98 7.96 15.73
C LYS A 78 20.67 8.47 16.35
N GLY A 79 19.99 7.62 17.11
CA GLY A 79 18.71 7.96 17.78
C GLY A 79 17.45 7.68 16.96
N THR A 80 17.57 7.36 15.67
CA THR A 80 16.41 7.04 14.80
C THR A 80 16.03 5.55 14.83
N THR A 81 16.89 4.68 15.38
CA THR A 81 16.75 3.22 15.33
C THR A 81 15.37 2.73 15.78
N LYS A 82 14.87 3.21 16.92
CA LYS A 82 13.59 2.76 17.48
C LYS A 82 12.43 3.08 16.53
N GLN A 83 12.39 4.30 16.00
CA GLN A 83 11.35 4.72 15.06
C GLN A 83 11.45 3.93 13.74
N LEU A 84 12.66 3.76 13.20
CA LEU A 84 12.88 2.98 11.98
C LEU A 84 12.51 1.51 12.13
N VAL A 85 12.81 0.90 13.28
CA VAL A 85 12.41 -0.48 13.60
C VAL A 85 10.90 -0.58 13.71
N GLN A 86 10.23 0.35 14.38
CA GLN A 86 8.76 0.35 14.47
C GLN A 86 8.10 0.53 13.10
N ILE A 87 8.58 1.47 12.29
CA ILE A 87 8.05 1.69 10.94
C ILE A 87 8.31 0.45 10.08
N GLY A 88 9.54 -0.07 10.06
CA GLY A 88 9.90 -1.27 9.29
C GLY A 88 9.15 -2.53 9.73
N LEU A 89 8.85 -2.66 11.02
CA LEU A 89 8.07 -3.77 11.58
C LEU A 89 6.65 -3.79 11.04
N PHE A 90 5.95 -2.64 11.02
CA PHE A 90 4.53 -2.58 10.64
C PHE A 90 4.29 -2.27 9.17
N GLN A 91 5.08 -1.36 8.57
CA GLN A 91 4.90 -0.90 7.19
C GLN A 91 5.63 -1.79 6.17
N THR A 92 6.55 -2.66 6.63
CA THR A 92 7.26 -3.60 5.76
C THR A 92 7.10 -5.04 6.23
N PHE A 93 7.65 -5.43 7.39
CA PHE A 93 7.70 -6.84 7.79
C PHE A 93 6.33 -7.49 7.98
N LEU A 94 5.59 -7.15 9.05
CA LEU A 94 4.34 -7.84 9.40
C LEU A 94 3.28 -7.70 8.30
N GLN A 95 3.15 -6.51 7.74
CA GLN A 95 2.22 -6.29 6.64
C GLN A 95 2.53 -7.18 5.45
N TYR A 96 3.80 -7.27 5.00
CA TYR A 96 4.11 -8.05 3.80
C TYR A 96 4.15 -9.55 4.04
N VAL A 97 4.37 -10.01 5.28
CA VAL A 97 4.07 -11.41 5.65
C VAL A 97 2.59 -11.70 5.38
N CYS A 98 1.68 -10.91 5.95
CA CYS A 98 0.24 -11.11 5.73
C CYS A 98 -0.16 -10.90 4.26
N PHE A 99 0.41 -9.91 3.58
CA PHE A 99 0.03 -9.57 2.21
C PHE A 99 0.45 -10.64 1.20
N TYR A 100 1.69 -11.13 1.28
CA TYR A 100 2.19 -12.14 0.33
C TYR A 100 1.49 -13.48 0.52
N ILE A 101 1.30 -13.90 1.78
CA ILE A 101 0.53 -15.12 2.08
C ILE A 101 -0.93 -14.92 1.66
N GLY A 102 -1.56 -13.80 2.00
CA GLY A 102 -2.95 -13.55 1.64
C GLY A 102 -3.18 -13.55 0.13
N LEU A 103 -2.29 -12.89 -0.62
CA LEU A 103 -2.38 -12.79 -2.08
C LEU A 103 -2.12 -14.13 -2.80
N SER A 104 -1.42 -15.08 -2.17
CA SER A 104 -1.24 -16.41 -2.76
C SER A 104 -2.55 -17.19 -2.83
N TYR A 105 -3.47 -16.97 -1.88
CA TYR A 105 -4.80 -17.59 -1.83
C TYR A 105 -5.89 -16.82 -2.59
N SER A 106 -5.73 -15.51 -2.82
CA SER A 106 -6.73 -14.68 -3.52
C SER A 106 -6.30 -14.34 -4.95
N THR A 107 -7.22 -13.88 -5.79
CA THR A 107 -6.90 -13.32 -7.12
C THR A 107 -6.22 -11.95 -7.01
N GLY A 108 -5.61 -11.48 -8.10
CA GLY A 108 -5.06 -10.13 -8.19
C GLY A 108 -6.14 -9.04 -8.05
N ILE A 109 -7.33 -9.28 -8.63
CA ILE A 109 -8.51 -8.42 -8.51
C ILE A 109 -8.99 -8.34 -7.06
N GLU A 110 -9.20 -9.47 -6.39
CA GLU A 110 -9.64 -9.50 -4.98
C GLU A 110 -8.61 -8.84 -4.07
N GLY A 111 -7.33 -9.18 -4.24
CA GLY A 111 -6.22 -8.57 -3.50
C GLY A 111 -6.20 -7.05 -3.64
N ALA A 112 -6.36 -6.55 -4.87
CA ALA A 112 -6.40 -5.12 -5.15
C ALA A 112 -7.56 -4.43 -4.43
N VAL A 113 -8.78 -4.98 -4.54
CA VAL A 113 -9.98 -4.42 -3.91
C VAL A 113 -9.87 -4.44 -2.38
N ILE A 114 -9.44 -5.56 -1.79
CA ILE A 114 -9.28 -5.71 -0.33
C ILE A 114 -8.23 -4.73 0.19
N SER A 115 -7.13 -4.52 -0.53
CA SER A 115 -6.09 -3.56 -0.13
C SER A 115 -6.60 -2.13 0.03
N GLY A 116 -7.67 -1.77 -0.70
CA GLY A 116 -8.34 -0.47 -0.61
C GLY A 116 -8.90 -0.19 0.80
N THR A 117 -9.18 -1.23 1.59
CA THR A 117 -9.65 -1.08 2.97
C THR A 117 -8.63 -0.48 3.92
N SER A 118 -7.36 -0.40 3.53
CA SER A 118 -6.34 0.33 4.29
C SER A 118 -6.76 1.77 4.58
N SER A 119 -7.42 2.45 3.65
CA SER A 119 -7.95 3.81 3.90
C SER A 119 -8.99 3.84 5.03
N PHE A 120 -9.78 2.76 5.18
CA PHE A 120 -10.78 2.64 6.24
C PHE A 120 -10.11 2.41 7.59
N PHE A 121 -9.19 1.45 7.66
CA PHE A 121 -8.41 1.19 8.87
C PHE A 121 -7.60 2.42 9.30
N GLN A 122 -7.02 3.16 8.36
CA GLN A 122 -6.28 4.38 8.67
C GLN A 122 -7.16 5.44 9.36
N ILE A 123 -8.41 5.60 8.92
CA ILE A 123 -9.34 6.58 9.52
C ILE A 123 -9.84 6.11 10.89
N VAL A 124 -10.09 4.81 11.04
CA VAL A 124 -10.46 4.23 12.34
C VAL A 124 -9.31 4.40 13.34
N LEU A 125 -8.07 4.09 12.95
CA LEU A 125 -6.89 4.27 13.80
C LEU A 125 -6.64 5.76 14.10
N ALA A 126 -6.81 6.64 13.11
CA ALA A 126 -6.64 8.08 13.29
C ALA A 126 -7.61 8.64 14.33
N HIS A 127 -8.84 8.12 14.42
CA HIS A 127 -9.79 8.53 15.44
C HIS A 127 -9.32 8.28 16.88
N PHE A 128 -8.65 7.15 17.11
CA PHE A 128 -8.14 6.80 18.44
C PHE A 128 -6.81 7.49 18.76
N LEU A 129 -6.00 7.80 17.74
CA LEU A 129 -4.66 8.37 17.91
C LEU A 129 -4.62 9.90 17.82
N TYR A 130 -5.53 10.52 17.08
CA TYR A 130 -5.61 11.97 16.88
C TYR A 130 -6.92 12.53 17.42
N LYS A 131 -6.82 13.46 18.38
CA LYS A 131 -7.99 14.10 19.00
C LYS A 131 -8.91 14.83 18.02
N ASP A 132 -8.36 15.32 16.91
CA ASP A 132 -9.09 16.13 15.92
C ASP A 132 -9.74 15.29 14.81
N ASP A 133 -9.58 13.97 14.79
CA ASP A 133 -10.02 13.10 13.70
C ASP A 133 -11.18 12.18 14.07
N SER A 134 -12.25 12.74 14.65
CA SER A 134 -13.41 11.97 15.13
C SER A 134 -14.09 11.14 14.02
N LEU A 135 -14.47 9.90 14.33
CA LEU A 135 -15.44 9.15 13.54
C LEU A 135 -16.80 9.87 13.59
N ASN A 136 -17.37 10.13 12.42
CA ASN A 136 -18.70 10.71 12.29
C ASN A 136 -19.57 9.79 11.42
N MET A 137 -20.89 10.02 11.41
CA MET A 137 -21.83 9.16 10.67
C MET A 137 -21.48 8.99 9.19
N ARG A 138 -20.94 10.05 8.56
CA ARG A 138 -20.46 9.97 7.17
C ARG A 138 -19.31 8.98 7.03
N LYS A 139 -18.30 9.03 7.91
CA LYS A 139 -17.19 8.07 7.90
C LYS A 139 -17.68 6.65 8.17
N ILE A 140 -18.60 6.46 9.11
CA ILE A 140 -19.20 5.15 9.40
C ILE A 140 -19.88 4.60 8.14
N VAL A 141 -20.75 5.38 7.50
CA VAL A 141 -21.41 4.99 6.24
C VAL A 141 -20.40 4.66 5.14
N GLY A 142 -19.36 5.49 4.96
CA GLY A 142 -18.33 5.24 3.95
C GLY A 142 -17.54 3.95 4.21
N VAL A 143 -17.19 3.67 5.46
CA VAL A 143 -16.55 2.42 5.87
C VAL A 143 -17.48 1.24 5.61
N SER A 144 -18.75 1.31 6.01
CA SER A 144 -19.74 0.25 5.77
C SER A 144 -19.92 -0.06 4.29
N ILE A 145 -20.10 0.97 3.44
CA ILE A 145 -20.19 0.81 1.99
C ILE A 145 -18.92 0.15 1.43
N GLY A 146 -17.75 0.58 1.91
CA GLY A 146 -16.47 0.02 1.49
C GLY A 146 -16.32 -1.47 1.83
N PHE A 147 -16.66 -1.87 3.06
CA PHE A 147 -16.63 -3.27 3.47
C PHE A 147 -17.68 -4.12 2.75
N CYS A 148 -18.86 -3.58 2.41
CA CYS A 148 -19.79 -4.26 1.51
C CYS A 148 -19.13 -4.55 0.15
N GLY A 149 -18.33 -3.62 -0.37
CA GLY A 149 -17.60 -3.83 -1.62
C GLY A 149 -16.58 -4.98 -1.55
N VAL A 150 -15.94 -5.16 -0.40
CA VAL A 150 -15.06 -6.31 -0.14
C VAL A 150 -15.84 -7.62 -0.12
N ILE A 151 -17.03 -7.65 0.47
CA ILE A 151 -17.86 -8.85 0.46
C ILE A 151 -18.26 -9.20 -0.99
N LEU A 152 -18.65 -8.20 -1.79
CA LEU A 152 -19.07 -8.41 -3.18
C LEU A 152 -17.96 -8.95 -4.09
N VAL A 153 -16.72 -8.47 -3.96
CA VAL A 153 -15.63 -8.94 -4.84
C VAL A 153 -15.28 -10.42 -4.61
N ASN A 154 -15.58 -10.96 -3.42
CA ASN A 154 -15.34 -12.36 -3.07
C ASN A 154 -16.48 -13.31 -3.51
N ILE A 155 -17.49 -12.81 -4.22
CA ILE A 155 -18.55 -13.64 -4.81
C ILE A 155 -18.08 -14.13 -6.18
N PRO A 156 -17.83 -15.44 -6.38
CA PRO A 156 -17.33 -15.96 -7.64
C PRO A 156 -18.30 -15.73 -8.80
N LYS A 157 -17.76 -15.71 -10.03
CA LYS A 157 -18.59 -15.60 -11.24
C LYS A 157 -19.52 -16.81 -11.37
N GLY A 158 -20.84 -16.57 -11.34
CA GLY A 158 -21.85 -17.59 -11.64
C GLY A 158 -22.23 -18.49 -10.46
N ASN A 159 -21.71 -18.22 -9.26
CA ASN A 159 -22.16 -18.86 -8.03
C ASN A 159 -22.41 -17.79 -6.95
N MET A 160 -23.45 -17.97 -6.14
CA MET A 160 -23.73 -17.09 -4.98
C MET A 160 -23.05 -17.60 -3.70
N ASP A 161 -22.30 -18.70 -3.77
CA ASP A 161 -21.50 -19.19 -2.64
C ASP A 161 -20.41 -18.19 -2.28
N PHE A 162 -20.58 -17.56 -1.13
CA PHE A 162 -19.60 -16.67 -0.52
C PHE A 162 -18.50 -17.49 0.12
N HIS A 163 -17.27 -17.35 -0.39
CA HIS A 163 -16.09 -17.92 0.22
C HIS A 163 -15.24 -16.80 0.81
N PHE A 164 -15.09 -16.83 2.14
CA PHE A 164 -14.19 -15.93 2.86
C PHE A 164 -13.20 -16.78 3.64
N GLY A 165 -12.00 -16.86 3.10
CA GLY A 165 -10.96 -17.75 3.56
C GLY A 165 -9.88 -17.03 4.35
N ILE A 166 -8.80 -17.77 4.56
CA ILE A 166 -7.59 -17.26 5.22
C ILE A 166 -6.91 -16.16 4.39
N GLY A 167 -7.02 -16.21 3.06
CA GLY A 167 -6.45 -15.22 2.14
C GLY A 167 -6.97 -13.82 2.41
N GLU A 168 -8.29 -13.68 2.47
CA GLU A 168 -8.99 -12.41 2.68
C GLU A 168 -8.70 -11.85 4.08
N LEU A 169 -8.71 -12.72 5.10
CA LEU A 169 -8.36 -12.35 6.47
C LEU A 169 -6.92 -11.81 6.57
N LEU A 170 -5.98 -12.45 5.90
CA LEU A 170 -4.58 -12.02 5.86
C LEU A 170 -4.43 -10.70 5.09
N LEU A 171 -5.13 -10.51 3.97
CA LEU A 171 -5.13 -9.26 3.22
C LEU A 171 -5.74 -8.09 4.02
N LEU A 172 -6.83 -8.32 4.76
CA LEU A 172 -7.39 -7.33 5.67
C LEU A 172 -6.43 -7.01 6.83
N SER A 173 -5.78 -8.04 7.38
CA SER A 173 -4.75 -7.86 8.42
C SER A 173 -3.58 -7.04 7.89
N ALA A 174 -3.13 -7.32 6.66
CA ALA A 174 -2.11 -6.53 5.98
C ALA A 174 -2.54 -5.07 5.81
N ALA A 175 -3.79 -4.82 5.40
CA ALA A 175 -4.34 -3.47 5.25
C ALA A 175 -4.37 -2.71 6.58
N MET A 176 -4.71 -3.37 7.69
CA MET A 176 -4.69 -2.79 9.03
C MET A 176 -3.24 -2.47 9.49
N LEU A 177 -2.31 -3.41 9.33
CA LEU A 177 -0.89 -3.23 9.67
C LEU A 177 -0.26 -2.09 8.86
N TYR A 178 -0.55 -2.02 7.56
CA TYR A 178 -0.13 -0.93 6.68
C TYR A 178 -0.61 0.43 7.18
N SER A 179 -1.87 0.49 7.58
CA SER A 179 -2.51 1.72 8.03
C SER A 179 -1.84 2.27 9.28
N TYR A 180 -1.52 1.38 10.23
CA TYR A 180 -0.75 1.74 11.41
C TYR A 180 0.69 2.15 11.06
N GLY A 181 1.35 1.38 10.17
CA GLY A 181 2.68 1.71 9.66
C GLY A 181 2.75 3.08 8.98
N ASN A 182 1.73 3.48 8.23
CA ASN A 182 1.63 4.80 7.62
C ASN A 182 1.51 5.93 8.64
N ILE A 183 0.80 5.72 9.75
CA ILE A 183 0.73 6.71 10.83
C ILE A 183 2.10 6.89 11.46
N LEU A 184 2.81 5.79 11.76
CA LEU A 184 4.18 5.83 12.28
C LEU A 184 5.15 6.52 11.31
N ALA A 185 5.06 6.20 10.02
CA ALA A 185 5.88 6.82 8.98
C ALA A 185 5.59 8.32 8.84
N LYS A 186 4.32 8.73 8.96
CA LYS A 186 3.94 10.14 8.94
C LYS A 186 4.55 10.89 10.13
N GLU A 187 4.50 10.33 11.33
CA GLU A 187 5.15 10.92 12.52
C GLU A 187 6.68 10.96 12.35
N GLY A 188 7.30 9.87 11.88
CA GLY A 188 8.73 9.81 11.60
C GLY A 188 9.19 10.82 10.54
N SER A 189 8.36 11.11 9.53
CA SER A 189 8.68 12.07 8.47
C SER A 189 8.78 13.53 8.95
N LYS A 190 8.31 13.82 10.17
CA LYS A 190 8.45 15.14 10.80
C LYS A 190 9.87 15.38 11.31
N THR A 191 10.57 14.32 11.72
CA THR A 191 11.91 14.40 12.32
C THR A 191 13.00 13.86 11.40
N MET A 192 12.67 12.97 10.46
CA MET A 192 13.60 12.34 9.54
C MET A 192 13.41 12.82 8.09
N ASP A 193 14.50 12.77 7.30
CA ASP A 193 14.38 12.88 5.85
C ASP A 193 13.58 11.69 5.30
N VAL A 194 12.71 11.95 4.32
CA VAL A 194 11.79 10.93 3.78
C VAL A 194 12.55 9.83 3.04
N GLY A 195 13.60 10.19 2.29
CA GLY A 195 14.40 9.23 1.55
C GLY A 195 15.16 8.30 2.50
N TYR A 196 15.80 8.89 3.51
CA TYR A 196 16.45 8.17 4.60
C TYR A 196 15.48 7.22 5.31
N MET A 197 14.35 7.74 5.80
CA MET A 197 13.35 6.97 6.53
C MET A 197 12.84 5.79 5.69
N THR A 198 12.45 6.04 4.44
CA THR A 198 11.87 5.03 3.54
C THR A 198 12.89 3.94 3.20
N ALA A 199 14.15 4.29 2.96
CA ALA A 199 15.19 3.32 2.65
C ALA A 199 15.49 2.40 3.85
N TYR A 200 15.73 2.98 5.02
CA TYR A 200 16.09 2.19 6.20
C TYR A 200 14.93 1.38 6.76
N GLN A 201 13.69 1.88 6.75
CA GLN A 201 12.54 1.10 7.22
C GLN A 201 12.27 -0.11 6.31
N MET A 202 12.47 0.01 4.99
CA MET A 202 12.40 -1.12 4.07
C MET A 202 13.52 -2.14 4.33
N ILE A 203 14.76 -1.68 4.49
CA ILE A 203 15.89 -2.58 4.80
C ILE A 203 15.61 -3.33 6.10
N ILE A 204 15.30 -2.62 7.18
CA ILE A 204 15.07 -3.23 8.49
C ILE A 204 13.91 -4.22 8.45
N GLY A 205 12.76 -3.86 7.85
CA GLY A 205 11.64 -4.78 7.72
C GLY A 205 11.95 -5.98 6.83
N SER A 206 12.67 -5.77 5.74
CA SER A 206 13.11 -6.84 4.84
C SER A 206 14.08 -7.82 5.48
N LEU A 207 14.91 -7.39 6.44
CA LEU A 207 15.78 -8.30 7.18
C LEU A 207 14.97 -9.33 7.97
N GLY A 208 13.81 -8.94 8.52
CA GLY A 208 12.89 -9.88 9.16
C GLY A 208 12.29 -10.87 8.16
N LEU A 209 11.87 -10.40 6.98
CA LEU A 209 11.34 -11.24 5.90
C LEU A 209 12.40 -12.24 5.42
N LEU A 210 13.60 -11.75 5.11
CA LEU A 210 14.74 -12.56 4.69
C LEU A 210 15.09 -13.59 5.77
N PHE A 211 15.19 -13.18 7.04
CA PHE A 211 15.53 -14.10 8.12
C PHE A 211 14.55 -15.27 8.20
N ILE A 212 13.24 -15.01 8.21
CA ILE A 212 12.22 -16.07 8.28
C ILE A 212 12.24 -16.93 7.01
N GLY A 213 12.30 -16.31 5.83
CA GLY A 213 12.34 -17.04 4.57
C GLY A 213 13.56 -17.96 4.47
N ILE A 214 14.75 -17.44 4.77
CA ILE A 214 16.00 -18.20 4.75
C ILE A 214 15.96 -19.38 5.72
N LEU A 215 15.39 -19.20 6.91
CA LEU A 215 15.27 -20.29 7.88
C LEU A 215 14.36 -21.43 7.41
N GLN A 216 13.34 -21.14 6.58
CA GLN A 216 12.41 -22.16 6.10
C GLN A 216 12.91 -22.87 4.84
N VAL A 217 13.47 -22.12 3.89
CA VAL A 217 13.70 -22.61 2.52
C VAL A 217 15.13 -22.37 2.01
N GLY A 218 16.00 -21.80 2.85
CA GLY A 218 17.39 -21.49 2.50
C GLY A 218 17.58 -20.15 1.78
N LEU A 219 18.84 -19.82 1.47
CA LEU A 219 19.20 -18.49 0.95
C LEU A 219 18.81 -18.25 -0.51
N MET A 220 18.65 -19.30 -1.32
CA MET A 220 18.38 -19.16 -2.75
C MET A 220 17.60 -20.39 -3.27
N PRO A 221 16.32 -20.56 -2.87
CA PRO A 221 15.49 -21.67 -3.34
C PRO A 221 15.01 -21.48 -4.79
N PHE A 222 15.09 -20.25 -5.32
CA PHE A 222 14.57 -19.91 -6.64
C PHE A 222 15.63 -20.01 -7.73
N THR A 223 15.22 -20.54 -8.88
CA THR A 223 15.94 -20.42 -10.16
C THR A 223 15.51 -19.16 -10.90
N PHE A 224 16.28 -18.08 -10.75
CA PHE A 224 16.01 -16.83 -11.46
C PHE A 224 16.47 -16.90 -12.93
N HIS A 225 15.52 -16.78 -13.84
CA HIS A 225 15.73 -16.46 -15.25
C HIS A 225 15.63 -14.95 -15.47
N MET A 226 16.00 -14.48 -16.67
CA MET A 226 15.93 -13.06 -17.03
C MET A 226 14.55 -12.45 -16.74
N GLN A 227 13.48 -13.16 -17.08
CA GLN A 227 12.10 -12.68 -16.88
C GLN A 227 11.77 -12.47 -15.39
N THR A 228 12.05 -13.46 -14.52
CA THR A 228 11.74 -13.37 -13.09
C THR A 228 12.66 -12.39 -12.36
N LEU A 229 13.90 -12.24 -12.82
CA LEU A 229 14.81 -11.20 -12.34
C LEU A 229 14.29 -9.79 -12.69
N LEU A 230 13.83 -9.58 -13.93
CA LEU A 230 13.24 -8.29 -14.34
C LEU A 230 11.96 -7.99 -13.56
N MET A 231 11.13 -8.99 -13.25
CA MET A 231 9.95 -8.82 -12.39
C MET A 231 10.35 -8.42 -10.97
N LEU A 232 11.34 -9.08 -10.37
CA LEU A 232 11.85 -8.72 -9.05
C LEU A 232 12.43 -7.29 -9.04
N LEU A 233 13.20 -6.93 -10.06
CA LEU A 233 13.76 -5.57 -10.22
C LEU A 233 12.65 -4.53 -10.37
N TYR A 234 11.63 -4.82 -11.17
CA TYR A 234 10.46 -3.96 -11.34
C TYR A 234 9.69 -3.80 -10.02
N LEU A 235 9.40 -4.90 -9.31
CA LEU A 235 8.72 -4.89 -8.01
C LEU A 235 9.54 -4.13 -6.95
N SER A 236 10.86 -4.21 -7.02
CA SER A 236 11.76 -3.48 -6.11
C SER A 236 11.76 -1.98 -6.44
N PHE A 237 11.88 -1.63 -7.72
CA PHE A 237 11.83 -0.24 -8.19
C PHE A 237 10.49 0.42 -7.86
N LEU A 238 9.36 -0.23 -8.15
CA LEU A 238 8.04 0.32 -7.85
C LEU A 238 7.83 0.52 -6.35
N SER A 239 8.46 -0.32 -5.51
CA SER A 239 8.37 -0.17 -4.06
C SER A 239 9.18 1.04 -3.60
N ALA A 240 10.43 1.12 -4.03
CA ALA A 240 11.32 2.26 -3.78
C ALA A 240 10.66 3.58 -4.21
N ALA A 241 10.24 3.67 -5.47
CA ALA A 241 9.63 4.86 -6.04
C ALA A 241 8.27 5.17 -5.39
N GLY A 242 7.37 4.19 -5.31
CA GLY A 242 6.01 4.38 -4.79
C GLY A 242 5.99 4.90 -3.36
N PHE A 243 6.71 4.25 -2.45
CA PHE A 243 6.77 4.69 -1.05
C PHE A 243 7.52 6.02 -0.90
N CYS A 244 8.62 6.24 -1.62
CA CYS A 244 9.33 7.51 -1.53
C CYS A 244 8.48 8.68 -2.03
N ILE A 245 7.77 8.51 -3.16
CA ILE A 245 6.84 9.50 -3.70
C ILE A 245 5.71 9.75 -2.70
N TRP A 246 5.05 8.68 -2.24
CA TRP A 246 3.91 8.79 -1.33
C TRP A 246 4.27 9.47 -0.01
N ASN A 247 5.35 9.03 0.65
CA ASN A 247 5.81 9.62 1.90
C ASN A 247 6.21 11.09 1.70
N THR A 248 6.75 11.47 0.54
CA THR A 248 7.08 12.86 0.22
C THR A 248 5.82 13.70 0.02
N VAL A 249 4.82 13.19 -0.70
CA VAL A 249 3.52 13.85 -0.86
C VAL A 249 2.85 14.02 0.51
N MET A 250 2.83 12.96 1.33
CA MET A 250 2.28 12.99 2.68
C MET A 250 3.00 14.00 3.58
N LYS A 251 4.32 14.17 3.46
CA LYS A 251 5.09 15.14 4.26
C LYS A 251 4.54 16.56 4.10
N TYR A 252 4.27 17.00 2.87
CA TYR A 252 3.88 18.38 2.56
C TYR A 252 2.37 18.64 2.52
N ASN A 253 1.53 17.61 2.67
CA ASN A 253 0.08 17.73 2.51
C ASN A 253 -0.69 17.16 3.71
N LYS A 254 -1.94 17.62 3.88
CA LYS A 254 -2.88 17.05 4.85
C LYS A 254 -3.23 15.61 4.46
N VAL A 255 -3.19 14.70 5.43
CA VAL A 255 -3.41 13.24 5.22
C VAL A 255 -4.70 12.99 4.45
N GLY A 256 -5.85 13.50 4.91
CA GLY A 256 -7.14 13.26 4.24
C GLY A 256 -7.22 13.73 2.79
N LYS A 257 -6.49 14.79 2.39
CA LYS A 257 -6.45 15.26 0.99
C LYS A 257 -5.66 14.31 0.09
N VAL A 258 -4.63 13.65 0.62
CA VAL A 258 -3.79 12.72 -0.16
C VAL A 258 -4.37 11.32 -0.15
N SER A 259 -4.86 10.86 1.00
CA SER A 259 -5.47 9.55 1.18
C SER A 259 -6.68 9.33 0.27
N MET A 260 -7.37 10.40 -0.16
CA MET A 260 -8.44 10.27 -1.16
C MET A 260 -7.95 9.61 -2.45
N TYR A 261 -6.68 9.76 -2.83
CA TYR A 261 -6.10 9.16 -4.05
C TYR A 261 -5.83 7.65 -3.92
N MET A 262 -5.84 7.10 -2.70
CA MET A 262 -5.63 5.65 -2.51
C MET A 262 -6.68 4.79 -3.21
N PHE A 263 -7.85 5.34 -3.57
CA PHE A 263 -8.84 4.63 -4.40
C PHE A 263 -8.32 4.26 -5.79
N PHE A 264 -7.28 4.93 -6.30
CA PHE A 264 -6.67 4.56 -7.57
C PHE A 264 -5.93 3.21 -7.48
N ILE A 265 -5.48 2.78 -6.29
CA ILE A 265 -4.81 1.49 -6.10
C ILE A 265 -5.72 0.33 -6.52
N PRO A 266 -6.94 0.16 -5.96
CA PRO A 266 -7.82 -0.92 -6.39
C PRO A 266 -8.26 -0.77 -7.85
N VAL A 267 -8.46 0.46 -8.35
CA VAL A 267 -8.81 0.68 -9.77
C VAL A 267 -7.71 0.17 -10.70
N PHE A 268 -6.46 0.58 -10.47
CA PHE A 268 -5.33 0.12 -11.27
C PHE A 268 -5.07 -1.37 -11.06
N GLY A 269 -5.17 -1.88 -9.83
CA GLY A 269 -4.99 -3.29 -9.56
C GLY A 269 -6.01 -4.17 -10.28
N VAL A 270 -7.29 -3.80 -10.30
CA VAL A 270 -8.31 -4.55 -11.05
C VAL A 270 -8.03 -4.51 -12.56
N ILE A 271 -7.75 -3.33 -13.11
CA ILE A 271 -7.48 -3.16 -14.55
C ILE A 271 -6.23 -3.95 -14.95
N LEU A 272 -5.13 -3.80 -14.23
CA LEU A 272 -3.86 -4.44 -14.56
C LEU A 272 -3.90 -5.95 -14.31
N SER A 273 -4.57 -6.43 -13.27
CA SER A 273 -4.78 -7.88 -13.07
C SER A 273 -5.61 -8.48 -14.19
N SER A 274 -6.67 -7.82 -14.65
CA SER A 274 -7.44 -8.30 -15.81
C SER A 274 -6.61 -8.33 -17.09
N LEU A 275 -5.84 -7.27 -17.37
CA LEU A 275 -5.02 -7.17 -18.59
C LEU A 275 -3.82 -8.13 -18.60
N ILE A 276 -3.14 -8.30 -17.46
CA ILE A 276 -1.88 -9.06 -17.37
C ILE A 276 -2.12 -10.53 -17.03
N LEU A 277 -3.04 -10.82 -16.10
CA LEU A 277 -3.34 -12.18 -15.67
C LEU A 277 -4.54 -12.80 -16.39
N GLY A 278 -5.29 -12.02 -17.17
CA GLY A 278 -6.51 -12.49 -17.82
C GLY A 278 -7.68 -12.70 -16.86
N GLU A 279 -7.64 -12.11 -15.66
CA GLU A 279 -8.71 -12.25 -14.67
C GLU A 279 -10.01 -11.60 -15.15
N ALA A 280 -11.13 -12.30 -14.97
CA ALA A 280 -12.42 -11.89 -15.50
C ALA A 280 -13.09 -10.81 -14.62
N ILE A 281 -13.37 -9.66 -15.21
CA ILE A 281 -14.16 -8.60 -14.57
C ILE A 281 -15.65 -8.89 -14.77
N HIS A 282 -16.30 -9.44 -13.75
CA HIS A 282 -17.75 -9.64 -13.74
C HIS A 282 -18.47 -8.55 -12.92
N SER A 283 -19.80 -8.57 -12.94
CA SER A 283 -20.64 -7.52 -12.33
C SER A 283 -20.35 -7.30 -10.84
N PHE A 284 -20.18 -8.38 -10.05
CA PHE A 284 -19.84 -8.24 -8.63
C PHE A 284 -18.48 -7.58 -8.38
N VAL A 285 -17.47 -7.81 -9.24
CA VAL A 285 -16.18 -7.09 -9.17
C VAL A 285 -16.40 -5.60 -9.42
N LEU A 286 -17.19 -5.24 -10.43
CA LEU A 286 -17.49 -3.84 -10.74
C LEU A 286 -18.24 -3.15 -9.60
N PHE A 287 -19.27 -3.79 -9.05
CA PHE A 287 -20.01 -3.26 -7.90
C PHE A 287 -19.12 -3.19 -6.65
N GLY A 288 -18.30 -4.21 -6.39
CA GLY A 288 -17.36 -4.25 -5.29
C GLY A 288 -16.34 -3.12 -5.35
N LEU A 289 -15.72 -2.93 -6.52
CA LEU A 289 -14.79 -1.82 -6.78
C LEU A 289 -15.48 -0.46 -6.63
N ALA A 290 -16.69 -0.30 -7.16
CA ALA A 290 -17.46 0.94 -7.03
C ALA A 290 -17.78 1.25 -5.56
N CYS A 291 -18.18 0.25 -4.77
CA CYS A 291 -18.43 0.36 -3.34
C CYS A 291 -17.15 0.77 -2.58
N VAL A 292 -16.02 0.09 -2.80
CA VAL A 292 -14.74 0.44 -2.17
C VAL A 292 -14.30 1.85 -2.56
N ALA A 293 -14.32 2.19 -3.84
CA ALA A 293 -13.94 3.53 -4.31
C ALA A 293 -14.84 4.62 -3.70
N THR A 294 -16.15 4.41 -3.71
CA THR A 294 -17.12 5.34 -3.11
C THR A 294 -16.90 5.48 -1.61
N GLY A 295 -16.66 4.36 -0.91
CA GLY A 295 -16.31 4.35 0.50
C GLY A 295 -15.08 5.21 0.76
N ILE A 296 -13.98 5.01 0.02
CA ILE A 296 -12.72 5.77 0.17
C ILE A 296 -12.96 7.27 -0.03
N ILE A 297 -13.76 7.64 -1.03
CA ILE A 297 -14.10 9.05 -1.30
C ILE A 297 -14.95 9.64 -0.16
N ILE A 298 -15.94 8.90 0.33
CA ILE A 298 -16.83 9.36 1.41
C ILE A 298 -16.02 9.63 2.68
N VAL A 299 -15.15 8.69 3.08
CA VAL A 299 -14.40 8.79 4.34
C VAL A 299 -13.32 9.87 4.32
N ASN A 300 -12.71 10.14 3.15
CA ASN A 300 -11.62 11.11 3.00
C ASN A 300 -12.08 12.54 2.67
N ARG A 301 -13.34 12.73 2.25
CA ARG A 301 -13.88 14.08 2.04
C ARG A 301 -13.97 14.83 3.38
N THR A 302 -13.15 15.85 3.54
CA THR A 302 -13.14 16.73 4.73
C THR A 302 -14.38 17.64 4.76
N ARG A 303 -14.92 17.92 5.95
CA ARG A 303 -16.08 18.81 6.19
C ARG A 303 -15.73 20.30 6.00
N SER A 304 -14.72 20.64 5.21
CA SER A 304 -14.21 22.02 5.11
C SER A 304 -14.87 22.86 4.02
N GLU A 305 -15.68 22.29 3.13
CA GLU A 305 -16.30 23.05 2.03
C GLU A 305 -17.70 23.58 2.36
N ARG A 306 -18.39 23.03 3.36
CA ARG A 306 -19.76 23.45 3.71
C ARG A 306 -19.84 24.71 4.57
N ASN A 307 -18.75 25.06 5.27
CA ASN A 307 -18.71 26.28 6.09
C ASN A 307 -18.22 27.51 5.30
N ALA A 308 -17.51 27.32 4.19
CA ALA A 308 -17.11 28.44 3.32
C ALA A 308 -18.28 28.95 2.44
N SER A 309 -19.23 28.08 2.09
CA SER A 309 -20.45 28.49 1.39
C SER A 309 -21.47 29.16 2.32
N HIS A 310 -21.59 28.71 3.59
CA HIS A 310 -22.45 29.38 4.56
C HIS A 310 -21.89 30.71 5.10
N ALA A 311 -20.56 30.83 5.26
CA ALA A 311 -19.95 32.10 5.68
C ALA A 311 -20.01 33.18 4.57
N LYS A 312 -20.03 32.79 3.29
CA LYS A 312 -20.28 33.73 2.18
C LYS A 312 -21.76 34.09 2.01
N SER A 313 -22.67 33.19 2.37
CA SER A 313 -24.12 33.45 2.31
C SER A 313 -24.67 34.20 3.52
N SER A 314 -23.94 34.29 4.64
CA SER A 314 -24.31 35.10 5.80
C SER A 314 -23.58 36.45 5.86
N ALA A 315 -22.68 36.70 4.91
CA ALA A 315 -21.95 37.96 4.75
C ALA A 315 -22.41 38.74 3.49
N MET A 316 -23.52 38.29 2.90
CA MET A 316 -24.22 38.90 1.77
C MET A 316 -25.67 39.12 2.20
#